data_AF-A0A968QMI8-F1
#
_entry.id   AF-A0A968QMI8-F1
#
_cell.length_a   1.000
_cell.length_b   1.000
_cell.length_c   1.000
_cell.angle_alpha   90.00
_cell.angle_beta   90.00
_cell.angle_gamma   90.00
#
_symmetry.space_group_name_H-M   'P 1'
#
loop_
_entity.id
_entity.type
_entity.pdbx_description
1 polymer ?
#
loop_
_entity_poly.entity_id
_entity_poly.type
_entity_poly.pdbx_seq_one_letter_code
_entity_poly.pdbx_strand_id
1 'polypeptide(L)'
;MHPFISSVTSSSPDGIYKARDNINITVNFSEPVILTGTFSLKLNSGATAKVTFPYLSTETSVSRNYLVGSGDSSTGLNATSISLSGILQDELGADANLTLPAQNLANTKNIVVDGIAPNAPIISGIEKTYNSKPVWIISSGGGGNGTFRYKINDSNLDIGAMTKTSSVPFDYQPSTDLTPGIYTLYVQERDDAGNWSDMNSAPIEVVSMPAKKILVNPGYLFITESGASEKFTVRLAAKPDSDVRIGISSDNTAACKVSMASITFTPGNWDIYAEVSVTDISTGSVSQSCNIVFTPQSTDQNFNEAKPDPLPVNILKAPDLDKMKSKKAIIVTGGGSSDFLWQLSKSCTDMADKALRWQGYTDADIMYLSENNPDPARKNTLANFEYAVKTWGHEPYAGTEIDELLIYMTGHGDIGTFTLNNSGILSAGTLKSWLDTLQINYPKIRVILIYDACYSGSFANILGNIAHQRIIITSAGPDQVALFGDSGKVSFSAPFWNAVMVHGMLRESYDQALKEMMDMKLVQTPVIAGMPVDDLEIGWGRRQGSSLIGIGTKFPDMNLNCDDSATVWVSNFRDAGGNDCSDSVQNVYVSVHYFDGKQMSDIISENDHHL
;
A
#
# COMPACT_ATOMS: atom_id res chain seq x y z
N MET A 1 -26.62 -82.55 -8.65
CA MET A 1 -25.74 -82.02 -7.58
C MET A 1 -26.04 -80.54 -7.47
N HIS A 2 -25.76 -79.90 -6.33
CA HIS A 2 -25.92 -78.45 -6.25
C HIS A 2 -24.64 -77.78 -6.76
N PRO A 3 -24.73 -76.70 -7.56
CA PRO A 3 -23.55 -75.93 -7.95
C PRO A 3 -22.86 -75.40 -6.69
N PHE A 4 -21.54 -75.24 -6.72
CA PHE A 4 -20.78 -74.65 -5.62
C PHE A 4 -19.65 -73.77 -6.15
N ILE A 5 -19.14 -72.89 -5.30
CA ILE A 5 -17.98 -72.06 -5.64
C ILE A 5 -16.73 -72.91 -5.53
N SER A 6 -16.03 -73.11 -6.65
CA SER A 6 -14.85 -73.99 -6.73
C SER A 6 -13.57 -73.27 -6.33
N SER A 7 -13.44 -71.98 -6.64
CA SER A 7 -12.32 -71.14 -6.21
C SER A 7 -12.65 -69.65 -6.26
N VAL A 8 -11.96 -68.87 -5.44
CA VAL A 8 -11.83 -67.42 -5.60
C VAL A 8 -10.36 -67.12 -5.89
N THR A 9 -10.07 -66.44 -6.99
CA THR A 9 -8.71 -66.10 -7.41
C THR A 9 -8.64 -64.69 -7.98
N SER A 10 -7.47 -64.27 -8.44
CA SER A 10 -7.22 -62.95 -9.02
C SER A 10 -6.29 -63.07 -10.22
N SER A 11 -6.52 -62.22 -11.24
CA SER A 11 -5.56 -62.04 -12.33
C SER A 11 -4.54 -60.93 -12.06
N SER A 12 -4.74 -60.13 -10.99
CA SER A 12 -3.80 -59.09 -10.59
C SER A 12 -2.44 -59.70 -10.20
N PRO A 13 -1.31 -59.03 -10.53
CA PRO A 13 0.02 -59.41 -10.05
C PRO A 13 0.12 -59.44 -8.53
N ASP A 14 1.10 -60.18 -8.02
CA ASP A 14 1.49 -60.08 -6.61
C ASP A 14 2.13 -58.71 -6.36
N GLY A 15 1.86 -58.12 -5.19
CA GLY A 15 2.34 -56.78 -4.85
C GLY A 15 1.49 -56.05 -3.82
N ILE A 16 1.87 -54.82 -3.55
CA ILE A 16 1.15 -53.88 -2.68
C ILE A 16 0.22 -53.04 -3.56
N TYR A 17 -1.05 -52.98 -3.18
CA TYR A 17 -2.08 -52.20 -3.84
C TYR A 17 -2.53 -51.09 -2.90
N LYS A 18 -2.42 -49.85 -3.37
CA LYS A 18 -2.73 -48.66 -2.58
C LYS A 18 -4.15 -48.17 -2.81
N ALA A 19 -4.57 -47.15 -2.08
CA ALA A 19 -5.90 -46.57 -2.27
C ALA A 19 -6.12 -46.16 -3.74
N ARG A 20 -7.31 -46.49 -4.26
CA ARG A 20 -7.77 -46.30 -5.66
C ARG A 20 -7.15 -47.23 -6.70
N ASP A 21 -6.28 -48.17 -6.31
CA ASP A 21 -5.88 -49.24 -7.22
C ASP A 21 -7.01 -50.26 -7.42
N ASN A 22 -6.99 -50.91 -8.58
CA ASN A 22 -7.93 -51.98 -8.92
C ASN A 22 -7.27 -53.35 -8.77
N ILE A 23 -7.94 -54.23 -8.03
CA ILE A 23 -7.58 -55.65 -7.90
C ILE A 23 -8.68 -56.47 -8.57
N ASN A 24 -8.34 -57.24 -9.60
CA ASN A 24 -9.32 -58.08 -10.28
C ASN A 24 -9.65 -59.32 -9.43
N ILE A 25 -10.91 -59.56 -9.11
CA ILE A 25 -11.37 -60.72 -8.34
C ILE A 25 -12.24 -61.61 -9.23
N THR A 26 -11.88 -62.88 -9.32
CA THR A 26 -12.56 -63.91 -10.11
C THR A 26 -13.14 -64.97 -9.19
N VAL A 27 -14.42 -65.29 -9.36
CA VAL A 27 -15.11 -66.39 -8.70
C VAL A 27 -15.41 -67.46 -9.74
N ASN A 28 -14.98 -68.70 -9.47
CA ASN A 28 -15.23 -69.85 -10.34
C ASN A 28 -16.27 -70.77 -9.70
N PHE A 29 -17.17 -71.33 -10.51
CA PHE A 29 -18.22 -72.25 -10.10
C PHE A 29 -17.89 -73.67 -10.56
N SER A 30 -18.52 -74.68 -9.94
CA SER A 30 -18.36 -76.09 -10.32
C SER A 30 -19.05 -76.46 -11.64
N GLU A 31 -20.07 -75.71 -12.02
CA GLU A 31 -20.87 -75.84 -13.23
C GLU A 31 -21.51 -74.48 -13.57
N PRO A 32 -22.14 -74.31 -14.76
CA PRO A 32 -22.76 -73.05 -15.14
C PRO A 32 -23.88 -72.62 -14.18
N VAL A 33 -23.88 -71.34 -13.79
CA VAL A 33 -24.90 -70.76 -12.91
C VAL A 33 -25.59 -69.54 -13.54
N ILE A 34 -26.83 -69.32 -13.12
CA ILE A 34 -27.66 -68.16 -13.44
C ILE A 34 -27.88 -67.36 -12.15
N LEU A 35 -27.59 -66.07 -12.18
CA LEU A 35 -27.81 -65.15 -11.06
C LEU A 35 -28.94 -64.18 -11.39
N THR A 36 -30.04 -64.26 -10.65
CA THR A 36 -31.09 -63.23 -10.64
C THR A 36 -31.01 -62.46 -9.32
N GLY A 37 -30.42 -61.27 -9.35
CA GLY A 37 -30.16 -60.45 -8.17
C GLY A 37 -28.70 -60.01 -8.07
N THR A 38 -28.17 -59.90 -6.85
CA THR A 38 -26.78 -59.52 -6.61
C THR A 38 -26.07 -60.52 -5.71
N PHE A 39 -24.84 -60.85 -6.10
CA PHE A 39 -23.93 -61.71 -5.37
C PHE A 39 -22.73 -60.86 -4.94
N SER A 40 -22.38 -60.84 -3.65
CA SER A 40 -21.26 -60.05 -3.15
C SER A 40 -20.30 -60.88 -2.30
N LEU A 41 -19.02 -60.58 -2.46
CA LEU A 41 -17.92 -61.15 -1.72
C LEU A 41 -17.34 -60.09 -0.79
N LYS A 42 -17.37 -60.32 0.52
CA LYS A 42 -16.68 -59.47 1.50
C LYS A 42 -15.22 -59.86 1.56
N LEU A 43 -14.33 -58.87 1.55
CA LEU A 43 -12.89 -59.05 1.64
C LEU A 43 -12.39 -58.74 3.06
N ASN A 44 -11.23 -59.26 3.42
CA ASN A 44 -10.61 -59.03 4.74
C ASN A 44 -9.87 -57.68 4.86
N SER A 45 -9.87 -56.85 3.82
CA SER A 45 -9.14 -55.59 3.79
C SER A 45 -9.85 -54.43 4.47
N GLY A 46 -11.13 -54.54 4.83
CA GLY A 46 -11.83 -53.44 5.50
C GLY A 46 -13.28 -53.77 5.82
N ALA A 47 -13.92 -52.95 6.65
CA ALA A 47 -15.31 -53.18 7.05
C ALA A 47 -16.29 -53.13 5.87
N THR A 48 -16.00 -52.25 4.89
CA THR A 48 -16.80 -52.02 3.68
C THR A 48 -16.22 -52.68 2.43
N ALA A 49 -15.03 -53.30 2.52
CA ALA A 49 -14.35 -53.93 1.40
C ALA A 49 -15.18 -55.12 0.87
N LYS A 50 -15.79 -54.91 -0.30
CA LYS A 50 -16.63 -55.92 -0.96
C LYS A 50 -16.57 -55.79 -2.47
N VAL A 51 -16.76 -56.91 -3.15
CA VAL A 51 -16.95 -56.97 -4.61
C VAL A 51 -18.36 -57.45 -4.88
N THR A 52 -19.11 -56.70 -5.67
CA THR A 52 -20.48 -57.07 -6.07
C THR A 52 -20.49 -57.44 -7.55
N PHE A 53 -21.02 -58.62 -7.84
CA PHE A 53 -21.16 -59.16 -9.17
C PHE A 53 -22.61 -59.02 -9.63
N PRO A 54 -22.84 -58.50 -10.85
CA PRO A 54 -24.18 -58.37 -11.41
C PRO A 54 -24.65 -59.69 -12.04
N TYR A 55 -25.82 -59.64 -12.67
CA TYR A 55 -26.48 -60.72 -13.42
C TYR A 55 -25.52 -61.65 -14.18
N LEU A 56 -25.76 -62.96 -14.05
CA LEU A 56 -25.08 -64.03 -14.77
C LEU A 56 -26.11 -64.79 -15.60
N SER A 57 -25.79 -65.05 -16.87
CA SER A 57 -26.57 -65.90 -17.77
C SER A 57 -25.70 -67.07 -18.20
N THR A 58 -25.79 -68.17 -17.44
CA THR A 58 -25.12 -69.46 -17.70
C THR A 58 -23.59 -69.35 -17.76
N GLU A 59 -23.00 -68.87 -16.65
CA GLU A 59 -21.56 -68.61 -16.55
C GLU A 59 -20.89 -69.60 -15.59
N THR A 60 -19.68 -70.09 -15.92
CA THR A 60 -18.85 -70.91 -15.00
C THR A 60 -17.86 -70.07 -14.20
N SER A 61 -17.73 -68.78 -14.50
CA SER A 61 -16.87 -67.85 -13.76
C SER A 61 -17.35 -66.41 -13.91
N VAL A 62 -17.05 -65.55 -12.94
CA VAL A 62 -17.32 -64.11 -13.04
C VAL A 62 -16.18 -63.31 -12.44
N SER A 63 -15.80 -62.21 -13.11
CA SER A 63 -14.75 -61.30 -12.63
C SER A 63 -15.22 -59.86 -12.44
N ARG A 64 -14.72 -59.21 -11.39
CA ARG A 64 -14.95 -57.79 -11.08
C ARG A 64 -13.74 -57.19 -10.39
N ASN A 65 -13.51 -55.89 -10.61
CA ASN A 65 -12.45 -55.18 -9.90
C ASN A 65 -12.95 -54.76 -8.52
N TYR A 66 -12.15 -55.08 -7.50
CA TYR A 66 -12.15 -54.45 -6.20
C TYR A 66 -11.33 -53.16 -6.31
N LEU A 67 -11.98 -52.01 -6.08
CA LEU A 67 -11.30 -50.72 -5.93
C LEU A 67 -10.88 -50.58 -4.46
N VAL A 68 -9.58 -50.52 -4.18
CA VAL A 68 -9.06 -50.37 -2.82
C VAL A 68 -9.53 -49.04 -2.25
N GLY A 69 -10.22 -49.09 -1.11
CA GLY A 69 -10.71 -47.92 -0.39
C GLY A 69 -9.62 -47.25 0.44
N SER A 70 -9.85 -45.99 0.80
CA SER A 70 -9.05 -45.33 1.85
C SER A 70 -9.27 -46.04 3.19
N GLY A 71 -8.18 -46.37 3.88
CA GLY A 71 -8.17 -47.10 5.15
C GLY A 71 -8.27 -48.63 5.02
N ASP A 72 -8.43 -49.18 3.81
CA ASP A 72 -8.39 -50.63 3.62
C ASP A 72 -6.96 -51.15 3.86
N SER A 73 -6.78 -52.22 4.62
CA SER A 73 -5.48 -52.83 4.90
C SER A 73 -5.58 -54.34 5.05
N SER A 74 -4.67 -55.08 4.41
CA SER A 74 -4.54 -56.52 4.55
C SER A 74 -3.15 -56.97 4.13
N THR A 75 -2.50 -57.80 4.95
CA THR A 75 -1.21 -58.44 4.59
C THR A 75 -1.38 -59.62 3.63
N GLY A 76 -2.61 -60.03 3.34
CA GLY A 76 -2.94 -61.11 2.42
C GLY A 76 -4.43 -61.08 2.12
N LEU A 77 -4.78 -60.47 0.98
CA LEU A 77 -6.17 -60.26 0.59
C LEU A 77 -6.90 -61.60 0.47
N ASN A 78 -8.04 -61.71 1.16
CA ASN A 78 -8.82 -62.94 1.19
C ASN A 78 -10.32 -62.66 1.28
N ALA A 79 -11.14 -63.56 0.72
CA ALA A 79 -12.58 -63.51 0.89
C ALA A 79 -13.00 -64.07 2.24
N THR A 80 -13.90 -63.38 2.95
CA THR A 80 -14.30 -63.71 4.34
C THR A 80 -15.76 -64.13 4.48
N SER A 81 -16.63 -63.63 3.62
CA SER A 81 -18.03 -64.07 3.57
C SER A 81 -18.65 -63.79 2.22
N ILE A 82 -19.71 -64.52 1.91
CA ILE A 82 -20.56 -64.31 0.74
C ILE A 82 -21.93 -63.83 1.22
N SER A 83 -22.51 -62.89 0.48
CA SER A 83 -23.90 -62.48 0.65
C SER A 83 -24.63 -62.51 -0.69
N LEU A 84 -25.81 -63.11 -0.71
CA LEU A 84 -26.69 -63.18 -1.88
C LEU A 84 -27.97 -62.40 -1.58
N SER A 85 -28.38 -61.53 -2.50
CA SER A 85 -29.70 -60.94 -2.55
C SER A 85 -30.35 -61.33 -3.87
N GLY A 86 -31.19 -62.36 -3.84
CA GLY A 86 -31.76 -62.98 -5.03
C GLY A 86 -31.50 -64.48 -5.07
N ILE A 87 -31.37 -65.03 -6.27
CA ILE A 87 -31.26 -66.47 -6.53
C ILE A 87 -30.01 -66.72 -7.37
N LEU A 88 -29.21 -67.73 -6.97
CA LEU A 88 -28.06 -68.24 -7.71
C LEU A 88 -28.26 -69.75 -7.88
N GLN A 89 -28.59 -70.19 -9.10
CA GLN A 89 -29.00 -71.57 -9.40
C GLN A 89 -28.34 -72.09 -10.68
N ASP A 90 -28.35 -73.40 -10.89
CA ASP A 90 -28.09 -74.00 -12.21
C ASP A 90 -29.31 -73.86 -13.16
N GLU A 91 -29.18 -74.37 -14.40
CA GLU A 91 -30.27 -74.36 -15.39
C GLU A 91 -31.47 -75.26 -15.01
N LEU A 92 -31.28 -76.18 -14.06
CA LEU A 92 -32.32 -77.10 -13.57
C LEU A 92 -33.03 -76.56 -12.31
N GLY A 93 -32.63 -75.39 -11.81
CA GLY A 93 -33.23 -74.71 -10.66
C GLY A 93 -32.64 -75.11 -9.30
N ALA A 94 -31.49 -75.77 -9.23
CA ALA A 94 -30.84 -76.14 -7.98
C ALA A 94 -29.98 -74.99 -7.41
N ASP A 95 -30.23 -74.59 -6.16
CA ASP A 95 -29.50 -73.50 -5.49
C ASP A 95 -28.02 -73.81 -5.31
N ALA A 96 -27.17 -72.80 -5.54
CA ALA A 96 -25.73 -72.90 -5.32
C ALA A 96 -25.36 -72.91 -3.83
N ASN A 97 -24.40 -73.75 -3.46
CA ASN A 97 -23.78 -73.75 -2.14
C ASN A 97 -22.81 -72.55 -2.03
N LEU A 98 -23.14 -71.61 -1.13
CA LEU A 98 -22.40 -70.38 -0.89
C LEU A 98 -21.31 -70.50 0.20
N THR A 99 -20.92 -71.72 0.54
CA THR A 99 -19.75 -71.95 1.40
C THR A 99 -18.49 -71.46 0.68
N LEU A 100 -17.62 -70.71 1.38
CA LEU A 100 -16.36 -70.27 0.80
C LEU A 100 -15.49 -71.48 0.39
N PRO A 101 -14.85 -71.43 -0.79
CA PRO A 101 -13.99 -72.51 -1.25
C PRO A 101 -12.71 -72.63 -0.41
N ALA A 102 -12.14 -73.83 -0.39
CA ALA A 102 -10.81 -74.05 0.19
C ALA A 102 -9.70 -73.34 -0.60
N GLN A 103 -9.87 -73.16 -1.91
CA GLN A 103 -9.00 -72.33 -2.75
C GLN A 103 -9.54 -70.89 -2.81
N ASN A 104 -8.96 -70.01 -2.01
CA ASN A 104 -9.30 -68.60 -1.91
C ASN A 104 -8.11 -67.73 -2.37
N LEU A 105 -8.27 -66.41 -2.38
CA LEU A 105 -7.31 -65.45 -2.94
C LEU A 105 -5.90 -65.63 -2.35
N ALA A 106 -5.78 -65.64 -1.03
CA ALA A 106 -4.50 -65.74 -0.32
C ALA A 106 -3.80 -67.11 -0.50
N ASN A 107 -4.49 -68.12 -1.05
CA ASN A 107 -3.87 -69.42 -1.36
C ASN A 107 -3.09 -69.41 -2.68
N THR A 108 -3.40 -68.47 -3.59
CA THR A 108 -2.83 -68.44 -4.95
C THR A 108 -2.11 -67.14 -5.29
N LYS A 109 -2.25 -66.11 -4.45
CA LYS A 109 -1.72 -64.77 -4.67
C LYS A 109 -1.15 -64.15 -3.41
N ASN A 110 -0.09 -63.38 -3.56
CA ASN A 110 0.51 -62.53 -2.54
C ASN A 110 0.13 -61.07 -2.78
N ILE A 111 -1.14 -60.76 -2.56
CA ILE A 111 -1.71 -59.42 -2.70
C ILE A 111 -1.82 -58.78 -1.32
N VAL A 112 -1.04 -57.72 -1.11
CA VAL A 112 -1.10 -56.86 0.07
C VAL A 112 -1.92 -55.63 -0.29
N VAL A 113 -2.82 -55.23 0.60
CA VAL A 113 -3.60 -54.01 0.47
C VAL A 113 -3.13 -53.03 1.53
N ASP A 114 -2.78 -51.82 1.10
CA ASP A 114 -2.44 -50.71 1.97
C ASP A 114 -3.01 -49.40 1.44
N GLY A 115 -4.26 -49.13 1.81
CA GLY A 115 -4.95 -47.87 1.55
C GLY A 115 -4.83 -46.87 2.69
N ILE A 116 -3.94 -47.07 3.67
CA ILE A 116 -3.76 -46.16 4.81
C ILE A 116 -2.73 -45.10 4.42
N ALA A 117 -3.17 -43.85 4.26
CA ALA A 117 -2.27 -42.74 3.99
C ALA A 117 -1.48 -42.33 5.25
N PRO A 118 -0.26 -41.77 5.10
CA PRO A 118 0.48 -41.19 6.20
C PRO A 118 -0.21 -39.93 6.76
N ASN A 119 0.20 -39.49 7.95
CA ASN A 119 -0.31 -38.24 8.53
C ASN A 119 0.18 -37.03 7.74
N ALA A 120 -0.61 -35.96 7.73
CA ALA A 120 -0.23 -34.71 7.08
C ALA A 120 1.08 -34.13 7.65
N PRO A 121 2.00 -33.63 6.81
CA PRO A 121 3.23 -32.98 7.25
C PRO A 121 2.98 -31.82 8.20
N ILE A 122 3.97 -31.50 9.02
CA ILE A 122 3.97 -30.30 9.86
C ILE A 122 4.82 -29.25 9.17
N ILE A 123 4.27 -28.04 8.99
CA ILE A 123 4.99 -26.92 8.39
C ILE A 123 5.08 -25.82 9.45
N SER A 124 6.30 -25.37 9.75
CA SER A 124 6.55 -24.24 10.65
C SER A 124 7.34 -23.14 9.93
N GLY A 125 7.17 -21.91 10.38
CA GLY A 125 7.76 -20.73 9.76
C GLY A 125 7.32 -19.45 10.48
N ILE A 126 7.94 -18.33 10.10
CA ILE A 126 7.53 -17.00 10.58
C ILE A 126 6.30 -16.52 9.80
N GLU A 127 5.30 -15.98 10.48
CA GLU A 127 4.06 -15.52 9.83
C GLU A 127 4.28 -14.31 8.89
N LYS A 128 5.26 -13.45 9.21
CA LYS A 128 5.62 -12.26 8.44
C LYS A 128 7.13 -12.11 8.31
N THR A 129 7.61 -11.66 7.15
CA THR A 129 9.04 -11.47 6.88
C THR A 129 9.31 -10.34 5.90
N TYR A 130 10.49 -9.71 6.04
CA TYR A 130 11.05 -8.78 5.05
C TYR A 130 12.00 -9.49 4.07
N ASN A 131 12.29 -10.77 4.28
CA ASN A 131 13.13 -11.56 3.38
C ASN A 131 12.32 -11.98 2.15
N SER A 132 12.76 -11.55 0.96
CA SER A 132 12.16 -11.92 -0.33
C SER A 132 12.26 -13.42 -0.64
N LYS A 133 13.10 -14.18 0.07
CA LYS A 133 13.16 -15.65 0.04
C LYS A 133 12.79 -16.23 1.40
N PRO A 134 11.49 -16.23 1.77
CA PRO A 134 11.02 -16.79 3.02
C PRO A 134 11.42 -18.27 3.16
N VAL A 135 11.54 -18.72 4.42
CA VAL A 135 11.91 -20.09 4.76
C VAL A 135 10.71 -20.78 5.40
N TRP A 136 10.31 -21.93 4.85
CA TRP A 136 9.42 -22.88 5.50
C TRP A 136 10.23 -24.06 6.00
N ILE A 137 9.92 -24.52 7.21
CA ILE A 137 10.52 -25.72 7.82
C ILE A 137 9.47 -26.83 7.72
N ILE A 138 9.81 -27.91 7.01
CA ILE A 138 8.91 -29.04 6.77
C ILE A 138 9.35 -30.22 7.64
N SER A 139 8.41 -30.78 8.40
CA SER A 139 8.59 -31.99 9.21
C SER A 139 7.56 -33.06 8.84
N SER A 140 7.86 -34.33 9.14
CA SER A 140 6.91 -35.43 8.94
C SER A 140 5.78 -35.37 9.97
N GLY A 141 4.57 -35.75 9.56
CA GLY A 141 3.45 -36.02 10.47
C GLY A 141 3.47 -37.44 11.05
N GLY A 142 4.35 -38.31 10.55
CA GLY A 142 4.43 -39.73 10.87
C GLY A 142 3.72 -40.65 9.86
N GLY A 143 4.18 -41.90 9.78
CA GLY A 143 3.66 -42.92 8.87
C GLY A 143 4.17 -42.84 7.43
N GLY A 144 4.85 -41.75 7.05
CA GLY A 144 5.46 -41.58 5.74
C GLY A 144 6.88 -42.14 5.65
N ASN A 145 7.40 -42.20 4.42
CA ASN A 145 8.76 -42.67 4.11
C ASN A 145 9.75 -41.55 3.83
N GLY A 146 9.42 -40.31 4.19
CA GLY A 146 10.28 -39.15 3.96
C GLY A 146 10.31 -38.64 2.52
N THR A 147 9.42 -39.13 1.64
CA THR A 147 9.22 -38.55 0.31
C THR A 147 8.11 -37.50 0.34
N PHE A 148 8.47 -36.24 0.15
CA PHE A 148 7.54 -35.10 0.16
C PHE A 148 7.29 -34.58 -1.23
N ARG A 149 6.08 -34.08 -1.47
CA ARG A 149 5.78 -33.20 -2.60
C ARG A 149 5.25 -31.86 -2.11
N TYR A 150 5.66 -30.77 -2.76
CA TYR A 150 5.29 -29.43 -2.33
C TYR A 150 5.26 -28.43 -3.47
N LYS A 151 4.45 -27.39 -3.29
CA LYS A 151 4.28 -26.29 -4.25
C LYS A 151 3.83 -25.03 -3.53
N ILE A 152 4.34 -23.90 -3.99
CA ILE A 152 3.97 -22.57 -3.46
C ILE A 152 2.78 -22.02 -4.26
N ASN A 153 1.81 -21.43 -3.56
CA ASN A 153 0.60 -20.76 -4.08
C ASN A 153 -0.32 -21.61 -4.97
N ASP A 154 -0.15 -22.93 -4.96
CA ASP A 154 -0.99 -23.84 -5.73
C ASP A 154 -1.19 -25.15 -4.94
N SER A 155 -2.44 -25.40 -4.55
CA SER A 155 -2.85 -26.60 -3.82
C SER A 155 -2.92 -27.85 -4.70
N ASN A 156 -2.85 -27.71 -6.02
CA ASN A 156 -2.81 -28.84 -6.94
C ASN A 156 -1.39 -29.42 -7.01
N LEU A 157 -1.11 -30.38 -6.13
CA LEU A 157 0.19 -31.06 -6.05
C LEU A 157 0.34 -32.24 -7.03
N ASP A 158 -0.68 -32.54 -7.83
CA ASP A 158 -0.59 -33.59 -8.86
C ASP A 158 0.09 -33.08 -10.14
N ILE A 159 0.20 -31.76 -10.32
CA ILE A 159 0.77 -31.13 -11.51
C ILE A 159 1.85 -30.11 -11.11
N GLY A 160 3.09 -30.36 -11.52
CA GLY A 160 4.20 -29.40 -11.36
C GLY A 160 4.65 -29.17 -9.90
N ALA A 161 4.29 -30.05 -8.97
CA ALA A 161 4.87 -30.05 -7.63
C ALA A 161 6.32 -30.54 -7.66
N MET A 162 7.17 -29.96 -6.82
CA MET A 162 8.50 -30.49 -6.60
C MET A 162 8.42 -31.70 -5.67
N THR A 163 9.25 -32.71 -5.90
CA THR A 163 9.34 -33.91 -5.06
C THR A 163 10.74 -33.99 -4.45
N LYS A 164 10.83 -34.30 -3.15
CA LYS A 164 12.10 -34.44 -2.43
C LYS A 164 12.02 -35.60 -1.44
N THR A 165 13.00 -36.49 -1.46
CA THR A 165 13.21 -37.47 -0.40
C THR A 165 14.27 -36.92 0.56
N SER A 166 13.92 -36.79 1.84
CA SER A 166 14.79 -36.17 2.84
C SER A 166 14.50 -36.68 4.24
N SER A 167 15.51 -36.74 5.10
CA SER A 167 15.29 -36.71 6.55
C SER A 167 14.67 -35.37 6.93
N VAL A 168 13.79 -35.38 7.93
CA VAL A 168 13.11 -34.20 8.46
C VAL A 168 13.70 -33.78 9.81
N PRO A 169 13.62 -32.49 10.19
CA PRO A 169 13.08 -31.36 9.41
C PRO A 169 14.02 -30.94 8.25
N PHE A 170 13.46 -30.29 7.23
CA PHE A 170 14.27 -29.60 6.21
C PHE A 170 13.64 -28.27 5.77
N ASP A 171 14.49 -27.39 5.24
CA ASP A 171 14.09 -26.04 4.83
C ASP A 171 13.71 -26.00 3.34
N TYR A 172 12.64 -25.26 3.04
CA TYR A 172 12.27 -24.84 1.70
C TYR A 172 12.41 -23.32 1.55
N GLN A 173 13.10 -22.90 0.50
CA GLN A 173 13.22 -21.51 0.07
C GLN A 173 12.88 -21.38 -1.42
N PRO A 174 12.17 -20.34 -1.85
CA PRO A 174 11.97 -20.02 -3.26
C PRO A 174 13.31 -19.76 -3.97
N SER A 175 13.42 -20.15 -5.24
CA SER A 175 14.64 -19.94 -6.03
C SER A 175 14.84 -18.47 -6.42
N THR A 176 13.76 -17.74 -6.64
CA THR A 176 13.72 -16.31 -6.97
C THR A 176 13.17 -15.49 -5.82
N ASP A 177 13.47 -14.18 -5.84
CA ASP A 177 12.86 -13.24 -4.91
C ASP A 177 11.36 -13.14 -5.14
N LEU A 178 10.61 -13.13 -4.05
CA LEU A 178 9.18 -12.87 -4.01
C LEU A 178 8.93 -11.38 -3.80
N THR A 179 7.94 -10.85 -4.50
CA THR A 179 7.42 -9.49 -4.25
C THR A 179 6.62 -9.46 -2.94
N PRO A 180 6.34 -8.28 -2.37
CA PRO A 180 5.44 -8.20 -1.22
C PRO A 180 4.07 -8.85 -1.52
N GLY A 181 3.59 -9.68 -0.59
CA GLY A 181 2.37 -10.47 -0.73
C GLY A 181 2.31 -11.67 0.22
N ILE A 182 1.18 -12.36 0.23
CA ILE A 182 1.00 -13.59 1.02
C ILE A 182 1.30 -14.79 0.14
N TYR A 183 2.17 -15.67 0.63
CA TYR A 183 2.56 -16.90 -0.06
C TYR A 183 2.29 -18.12 0.80
N THR A 184 1.64 -19.12 0.25
CA THR A 184 1.26 -20.34 0.96
C THR A 184 2.00 -21.54 0.39
N LEU A 185 2.75 -22.24 1.23
CA LEU A 185 3.35 -23.52 0.85
C LEU A 185 2.37 -24.66 1.15
N TYR A 186 2.11 -25.52 0.17
CA TYR A 186 1.31 -26.74 0.32
C TYR A 186 2.22 -27.97 0.27
N VAL A 187 2.03 -28.93 1.18
CA VAL A 187 2.92 -30.10 1.32
C VAL A 187 2.12 -31.38 1.62
N GLN A 188 2.54 -32.49 1.01
CA GLN A 188 2.13 -33.85 1.35
C GLN A 188 3.37 -34.76 1.49
N GLU A 189 3.24 -35.83 2.28
CA GLU A 189 4.23 -36.90 2.40
C GLU A 189 3.67 -38.21 1.85
N ARG A 190 4.55 -39.07 1.30
CA ARG A 190 4.20 -40.39 0.79
C ARG A 190 4.65 -41.48 1.74
N ASP A 191 3.92 -42.58 1.81
CA ASP A 191 4.37 -43.82 2.45
C ASP A 191 5.07 -44.78 1.45
N ASP A 192 5.38 -45.99 1.90
CA ASP A 192 6.01 -47.03 1.09
C ASP A 192 5.06 -47.69 0.08
N ALA A 193 3.76 -47.73 0.37
CA ALA A 193 2.73 -48.21 -0.55
C ALA A 193 2.43 -47.21 -1.68
N GLY A 194 2.83 -45.95 -1.51
CA GLY A 194 2.64 -44.87 -2.46
C GLY A 194 1.38 -44.04 -2.23
N ASN A 195 0.75 -44.11 -1.06
CA ASN A 195 -0.34 -43.21 -0.65
C ASN A 195 0.25 -41.85 -0.26
N TRP A 196 -0.39 -40.78 -0.70
CA TRP A 196 -0.08 -39.43 -0.24
C TRP A 196 -0.95 -39.09 0.98
N SER A 197 -0.35 -38.46 1.99
CA SER A 197 -1.03 -37.93 3.17
C SER A 197 -2.14 -36.95 2.80
N ASP A 198 -2.98 -36.58 3.77
CA ASP A 198 -3.68 -35.31 3.68
C ASP A 198 -2.70 -34.14 3.53
N MET A 199 -3.15 -33.08 2.88
CA MET A 199 -2.34 -31.89 2.63
C MET A 199 -2.32 -30.99 3.86
N ASN A 200 -1.14 -30.45 4.19
CA ASN A 200 -1.02 -29.31 5.10
C ASN A 200 -0.49 -28.08 4.35
N SER A 201 -0.74 -26.89 4.89
CA SER A 201 -0.24 -25.65 4.34
C SER A 201 0.13 -24.62 5.40
N ALA A 202 1.06 -23.71 5.04
CA ALA A 202 1.44 -22.61 5.91
C ALA A 202 1.65 -21.31 5.09
N PRO A 203 0.91 -20.23 5.39
CA PRO A 203 1.12 -18.92 4.78
C PRO A 203 2.29 -18.18 5.44
N ILE A 204 3.00 -17.38 4.63
CA ILE A 204 3.96 -16.37 5.06
C ILE A 204 3.65 -15.08 4.30
N GLU A 205 3.54 -13.96 5.02
CA GLU A 205 3.45 -12.63 4.42
C GLU A 205 4.85 -12.06 4.19
N VAL A 206 5.24 -11.92 2.92
CA VAL A 206 6.39 -11.10 2.54
C VAL A 206 5.93 -9.65 2.55
N VAL A 207 6.45 -8.85 3.45
CA VAL A 207 6.12 -7.43 3.55
C VAL A 207 7.21 -6.59 2.87
N SER A 208 6.83 -5.43 2.33
CA SER A 208 7.81 -4.48 1.83
C SER A 208 8.77 -4.08 2.95
N MET A 209 10.06 -4.01 2.63
CA MET A 209 11.01 -3.36 3.55
C MET A 209 10.52 -1.95 3.84
N PRO A 210 10.51 -1.49 5.10
CA PRO A 210 10.22 -0.10 5.39
C PRO A 210 11.19 0.77 4.59
N ALA A 211 10.67 1.80 3.92
CA ALA A 211 11.49 2.68 3.09
C ALA A 211 12.66 3.21 3.93
N LYS A 212 13.90 2.90 3.51
CA LYS A 212 15.11 3.47 4.11
C LYS A 212 15.04 4.99 3.87
N LYS A 213 14.74 5.75 4.92
CA LYS A 213 14.55 7.20 4.91
C LYS A 213 15.40 7.85 5.98
N ILE A 214 15.91 9.03 5.67
CA ILE A 214 16.49 9.93 6.66
C ILE A 214 15.40 10.93 7.05
N LEU A 215 15.09 10.99 8.34
CA LEU A 215 14.04 11.84 8.89
C LEU A 215 14.67 13.09 9.48
N VAL A 216 14.18 14.26 9.05
CA VAL A 216 14.58 15.58 9.53
C VAL A 216 13.37 16.25 10.16
N ASN A 217 13.48 16.75 11.39
CA ASN A 217 12.37 17.38 12.10
C ASN A 217 12.83 18.54 13.02
N PRO A 218 12.22 19.74 12.95
CA PRO A 218 11.14 20.13 12.03
C PRO A 218 11.63 20.23 10.57
N GLY A 219 10.69 20.28 9.63
CA GLY A 219 10.96 20.36 8.19
C GLY A 219 11.25 21.78 7.68
N TYR A 220 11.33 22.77 8.56
CA TYR A 220 11.74 24.17 8.29
C TYR A 220 12.18 24.80 9.63
N LEU A 221 12.89 25.93 9.58
CA LEU A 221 13.27 26.71 10.77
C LEU A 221 13.03 28.22 10.57
N PHE A 222 12.73 28.92 11.66
CA PHE A 222 12.63 30.38 11.70
C PHE A 222 13.51 30.98 12.78
N ILE A 223 14.40 31.88 12.39
CA ILE A 223 15.24 32.61 13.33
C ILE A 223 14.82 34.08 13.29
N THR A 224 14.15 34.56 14.33
CA THR A 224 13.59 35.94 14.39
C THR A 224 14.48 36.93 15.13
N GLU A 225 15.48 36.43 15.86
CA GLU A 225 16.42 37.24 16.62
C GLU A 225 17.82 37.14 16.02
N SER A 226 18.44 38.30 15.82
CA SER A 226 19.78 38.34 15.21
C SER A 226 20.79 37.62 16.10
N GLY A 227 21.46 36.61 15.54
CA GLY A 227 22.42 35.78 16.29
C GLY A 227 21.80 34.62 17.09
N ALA A 228 20.47 34.46 17.07
CA ALA A 228 19.82 33.31 17.69
C ALA A 228 20.05 32.03 16.90
N SER A 229 19.74 30.90 17.53
CA SER A 229 19.84 29.58 16.93
C SER A 229 18.57 28.78 17.12
N GLU A 230 18.15 28.10 16.07
CA GLU A 230 17.08 27.10 16.12
C GLU A 230 17.64 25.70 15.92
N LYS A 231 16.86 24.69 16.28
CA LYS A 231 17.31 23.29 16.28
C LYS A 231 16.43 22.41 15.40
N PHE A 232 17.08 21.44 14.73
CA PHE A 232 16.41 20.30 14.13
C PHE A 232 17.07 19.00 14.57
N THR A 233 16.35 17.91 14.36
CA THR A 233 16.79 16.56 14.68
C THR A 233 16.88 15.72 13.41
N VAL A 234 17.83 14.81 13.37
CA VAL A 234 18.02 13.82 12.32
C VAL A 234 17.97 12.42 12.93
N ARG A 235 17.31 11.47 12.28
CA ARG A 235 17.41 10.03 12.59
C ARG A 235 17.12 9.18 11.35
N LEU A 236 17.39 7.87 11.41
CA LEU A 236 16.99 6.94 10.34
C LEU A 236 15.60 6.35 10.64
N ALA A 237 14.82 6.09 9.59
CA ALA A 237 13.51 5.44 9.68
C ALA A 237 13.60 3.91 9.76
N ALA A 238 14.74 3.33 9.40
CA ALA A 238 15.01 1.90 9.41
C ALA A 238 16.46 1.65 9.84
N LYS A 239 16.69 0.48 10.44
CA LYS A 239 18.03 0.00 10.78
C LYS A 239 18.88 -0.16 9.51
N PRO A 240 20.07 0.47 9.42
CA PRO A 240 20.93 0.30 8.27
C PRO A 240 21.76 -0.98 8.39
N ASP A 241 22.18 -1.51 7.24
CA ASP A 241 23.06 -2.70 7.17
C ASP A 241 24.54 -2.33 7.37
N SER A 242 24.87 -1.05 7.23
CA SER A 242 26.21 -0.47 7.38
C SER A 242 26.11 0.96 7.87
N ASP A 243 27.22 1.56 8.31
CA ASP A 243 27.19 2.94 8.78
C ASP A 243 26.73 3.91 7.69
N VAL A 244 25.88 4.87 8.08
CA VAL A 244 25.34 5.94 7.23
C VAL A 244 25.92 7.26 7.72
N ARG A 245 26.82 7.85 6.94
CA ARG A 245 27.36 9.19 7.20
C ARG A 245 26.55 10.22 6.44
N ILE A 246 25.99 11.21 7.13
CA ILE A 246 25.19 12.29 6.54
C ILE A 246 25.97 13.59 6.67
N GLY A 247 26.46 14.14 5.55
CA GLY A 247 27.01 15.49 5.53
C GLY A 247 25.92 16.55 5.61
N ILE A 248 26.20 17.66 6.31
CA ILE A 248 25.25 18.74 6.60
C ILE A 248 25.93 20.07 6.31
N SER A 249 25.34 20.88 5.43
CA SER A 249 25.90 22.17 5.03
C SER A 249 24.81 23.20 4.75
N SER A 250 25.10 24.49 4.99
CA SER A 250 24.27 25.58 4.50
C SER A 250 24.63 25.92 3.05
N ASP A 251 23.64 26.15 2.19
CA ASP A 251 23.83 26.68 0.83
C ASP A 251 24.15 28.19 0.81
N ASN A 252 23.86 28.89 1.90
CA ASN A 252 24.15 30.31 2.11
C ASN A 252 24.86 30.49 3.45
N THR A 253 26.18 30.27 3.42
CA THR A 253 27.05 30.34 4.60
C THR A 253 27.28 31.77 5.10
N ALA A 254 26.78 32.79 4.40
CA ALA A 254 26.75 34.17 4.89
C ALA A 254 25.50 34.46 5.73
N ALA A 255 24.41 33.71 5.51
CA ALA A 255 23.16 33.86 6.24
C ALA A 255 23.13 32.99 7.50
N CYS A 256 23.45 31.70 7.37
CA CYS A 256 23.29 30.75 8.47
C CYS A 256 24.45 29.76 8.59
N LYS A 257 24.68 29.30 9.82
CA LYS A 257 25.73 28.33 10.17
C LYS A 257 25.16 27.12 10.90
N VAL A 258 25.55 25.93 10.49
CA VAL A 258 25.23 24.67 11.18
C VAL A 258 26.25 24.37 12.28
N SER A 259 25.80 23.82 13.40
CA SER A 259 26.64 23.43 14.54
C SER A 259 27.55 22.23 14.28
N MET A 260 27.20 21.38 13.31
CA MET A 260 28.02 20.23 12.90
C MET A 260 27.92 19.97 11.39
N ALA A 261 29.03 19.53 10.81
CA ALA A 261 29.14 19.30 9.36
C ALA A 261 28.79 17.87 8.93
N SER A 262 28.67 16.93 9.86
CA SER A 262 28.17 15.57 9.56
C SER A 262 27.71 14.81 10.81
N ILE A 263 26.76 13.90 10.61
CA ILE A 263 26.32 12.89 11.59
C ILE A 263 26.67 11.49 11.05
N THR A 264 26.94 10.52 11.93
CA THR A 264 27.09 9.11 11.54
C THR A 264 26.16 8.22 12.36
N PHE A 265 25.31 7.48 11.65
CA PHE A 265 24.44 6.46 12.21
C PHE A 265 25.02 5.08 11.91
N THR A 266 25.05 4.23 12.92
CA THR A 266 25.48 2.83 12.89
C THR A 266 24.24 1.93 13.06
N PRO A 267 24.34 0.62 12.76
CA PRO A 267 23.26 -0.32 13.07
C PRO A 267 22.82 -0.35 14.55
N GLY A 268 23.63 0.17 15.47
CA GLY A 268 23.36 0.20 16.91
C GLY A 268 22.72 1.49 17.44
N ASN A 269 22.72 2.59 16.68
CA ASN A 269 22.21 3.90 17.13
C ASN A 269 21.34 4.62 16.09
N TRP A 270 20.91 3.92 15.04
CA TRP A 270 20.20 4.49 13.89
C TRP A 270 18.89 5.22 14.21
N ASP A 271 18.23 4.84 15.30
CA ASP A 271 16.95 5.38 15.76
C ASP A 271 17.10 6.48 16.83
N ILE A 272 18.33 6.82 17.21
CA ILE A 272 18.62 7.90 18.15
C ILE A 272 18.51 9.25 17.45
N TYR A 273 17.82 10.21 18.07
CA TYR A 273 17.73 11.58 17.56
C TYR A 273 19.08 12.29 17.72
N ALA A 274 19.67 12.71 16.60
CA ALA A 274 20.83 13.59 16.58
C ALA A 274 20.38 15.04 16.38
N GLU A 275 20.72 15.92 17.33
CA GLU A 275 20.31 17.33 17.31
C GLU A 275 21.36 18.22 16.63
N VAL A 276 20.92 19.10 15.74
CA VAL A 276 21.74 20.08 15.03
C VAL A 276 21.12 21.47 15.20
N SER A 277 21.91 22.40 15.73
CA SER A 277 21.53 23.82 15.73
C SER A 277 21.93 24.52 14.42
N VAL A 278 21.09 25.43 13.96
CA VAL A 278 21.35 26.41 12.90
C VAL A 278 21.32 27.81 13.50
N THR A 279 22.39 28.58 13.31
CA THR A 279 22.56 29.93 13.86
C THR A 279 22.45 30.97 12.76
N ASP A 280 21.73 32.06 13.02
CA ASP A 280 21.77 33.27 12.18
C ASP A 280 23.13 33.96 12.34
N ILE A 281 23.87 34.10 11.24
CA ILE A 281 25.12 34.85 11.16
C ILE A 281 25.05 35.98 10.13
N SER A 282 23.86 36.26 9.61
CA SER A 282 23.62 37.31 8.64
C SER A 282 23.91 38.69 9.24
N THR A 283 24.47 39.57 8.41
CA THR A 283 24.70 40.97 8.77
C THR A 283 23.66 41.87 8.12
N GLY A 284 23.15 42.85 8.87
CA GLY A 284 22.21 43.85 8.38
C GLY A 284 20.76 43.62 8.83
N SER A 285 19.85 44.43 8.28
CA SER A 285 18.46 44.51 8.73
C SER A 285 17.43 43.90 7.77
N VAL A 286 17.90 43.24 6.71
CA VAL A 286 17.06 42.60 5.70
C VAL A 286 16.95 41.11 6.02
N SER A 287 15.75 40.55 5.95
CA SER A 287 15.51 39.12 6.13
C SER A 287 16.28 38.30 5.08
N GLN A 288 16.81 37.15 5.49
CA GLN A 288 17.58 36.25 4.64
C GLN A 288 17.05 34.83 4.73
N SER A 289 17.55 33.96 3.87
CA SER A 289 17.32 32.52 4.01
C SER A 289 18.55 31.73 3.62
N CYS A 290 18.57 30.49 4.10
CA CYS A 290 19.44 29.43 3.64
C CYS A 290 18.65 28.12 3.62
N ASN A 291 19.17 27.12 2.91
CA ASN A 291 18.75 25.74 3.02
C ASN A 291 19.89 24.92 3.61
N ILE A 292 19.56 24.04 4.54
CA ILE A 292 20.48 23.03 5.04
C ILE A 292 20.38 21.81 4.11
N VAL A 293 21.48 21.55 3.40
CA VAL A 293 21.62 20.46 2.44
C VAL A 293 22.21 19.24 3.12
N PHE A 294 21.62 18.07 2.84
CA PHE A 294 22.03 16.78 3.36
C PHE A 294 22.73 15.95 2.27
N THR A 295 23.84 15.31 2.60
CA THR A 295 24.64 14.48 1.68
C THR A 295 24.93 13.12 2.32
N PRO A 296 24.00 12.14 2.20
CA PRO A 296 24.22 10.81 2.75
C PRO A 296 25.27 10.01 1.96
N GLN A 297 26.04 9.20 2.67
CA GLN A 297 27.05 8.30 2.16
C GLN A 297 27.08 7.02 2.99
N SER A 298 26.85 5.87 2.35
CA SER A 298 26.88 4.53 2.94
C SER A 298 27.18 3.47 1.88
N THR A 299 27.68 2.32 2.31
CA THR A 299 27.71 1.08 1.51
C THR A 299 26.34 0.42 1.43
N ASP A 300 25.43 0.76 2.34
CA ASP A 300 24.00 0.49 2.19
C ASP A 300 23.42 1.51 1.19
N GLN A 301 23.48 1.18 -0.10
CA GLN A 301 23.22 2.11 -1.21
C GLN A 301 21.83 2.78 -1.14
N ASN A 302 20.85 2.10 -0.56
CA ASN A 302 19.50 2.63 -0.38
C ASN A 302 19.47 3.92 0.47
N PHE A 303 20.43 4.11 1.40
CA PHE A 303 20.54 5.36 2.16
C PHE A 303 21.19 6.50 1.38
N ASN A 304 21.94 6.22 0.31
CA ASN A 304 22.49 7.27 -0.57
C ASN A 304 21.38 7.92 -1.41
N GLU A 305 20.39 7.12 -1.80
CA GLU A 305 19.21 7.58 -2.54
C GLU A 305 18.15 8.21 -1.60
N ALA A 306 18.21 7.91 -0.29
CA ALA A 306 17.31 8.42 0.73
C ALA A 306 17.59 9.88 1.19
N LYS A 307 18.11 10.72 0.29
CA LYS A 307 18.48 12.11 0.58
C LYS A 307 17.24 12.91 1.01
N PRO A 308 17.23 13.54 2.20
CA PRO A 308 16.17 14.47 2.58
C PRO A 308 16.10 15.68 1.64
N ASP A 309 14.90 16.23 1.50
CA ASP A 309 14.73 17.58 0.95
C ASP A 309 15.60 18.57 1.76
N PRO A 310 16.19 19.59 1.12
CA PRO A 310 16.89 20.64 1.85
C PRO A 310 15.97 21.23 2.93
N LEU A 311 16.49 21.41 4.15
CA LEU A 311 15.75 21.99 5.26
C LEU A 311 15.82 23.52 5.14
N PRO A 312 14.72 24.21 4.81
CA PRO A 312 14.74 25.65 4.68
C PRO A 312 14.80 26.34 6.03
N VAL A 313 15.54 27.45 6.06
CA VAL A 313 15.72 28.29 7.23
C VAL A 313 15.47 29.73 6.82
N ASN A 314 14.47 30.34 7.44
CA ASN A 314 14.13 31.74 7.25
C ASN A 314 14.65 32.57 8.42
N ILE A 315 15.45 33.59 8.13
CA ILE A 315 15.99 34.51 9.12
C ILE A 315 15.25 35.83 8.98
N LEU A 316 14.43 36.16 9.98
CA LEU A 316 13.52 37.30 9.94
C LEU A 316 14.08 38.50 10.65
N LYS A 317 13.92 39.65 10.02
CA LYS A 317 14.27 40.96 10.59
C LYS A 317 13.02 41.84 10.68
N ALA A 318 13.12 42.92 11.45
CA ALA A 318 12.00 43.72 11.92
C ALA A 318 11.01 44.24 10.83
N PRO A 319 11.38 44.56 9.57
CA PRO A 319 10.39 44.97 8.57
C PRO A 319 9.42 43.84 8.14
N ASP A 320 9.91 42.61 8.01
CA ASP A 320 9.09 41.49 7.53
C ASP A 320 8.38 40.76 8.67
N LEU A 321 8.98 40.74 9.87
CA LEU A 321 8.31 40.24 11.06
C LEU A 321 7.08 41.09 11.38
N ASP A 322 7.16 42.42 11.21
CA ASP A 322 6.04 43.32 11.46
C ASP A 322 4.86 43.10 10.50
N LYS A 323 5.11 42.69 9.24
CA LYS A 323 4.06 42.34 8.27
C LYS A 323 3.24 41.11 8.66
N MET A 324 3.82 40.20 9.45
CA MET A 324 3.15 38.97 9.87
C MET A 324 2.31 39.15 11.13
N LYS A 325 2.59 40.17 11.96
CA LYS A 325 1.90 40.38 13.24
C LYS A 325 0.38 40.59 13.11
N SER A 326 -0.10 40.99 11.94
CA SER A 326 -1.54 41.21 11.67
C SER A 326 -2.21 40.06 10.93
N LYS A 327 -1.51 38.95 10.65
CA LYS A 327 -1.99 37.84 9.82
C LYS A 327 -2.07 36.55 10.62
N LYS A 328 -3.16 35.80 10.46
CA LYS A 328 -3.31 34.44 11.01
C LYS A 328 -3.82 33.45 9.97
N ALA A 329 -3.51 32.17 10.17
CA ALA A 329 -3.98 31.08 9.33
C ALA A 329 -4.55 29.92 10.16
N ILE A 330 -5.64 29.34 9.68
CA ILE A 330 -6.23 28.10 10.20
C ILE A 330 -6.10 27.04 9.11
N ILE A 331 -5.52 25.90 9.43
CA ILE A 331 -5.40 24.74 8.54
C ILE A 331 -6.24 23.61 9.13
N VAL A 332 -7.12 23.01 8.34
CA VAL A 332 -8.02 21.95 8.81
C VAL A 332 -7.90 20.71 7.93
N THR A 333 -7.40 19.61 8.51
CA THR A 333 -7.49 18.28 7.89
C THR A 333 -8.83 17.65 8.23
N GLY A 334 -9.68 17.44 7.22
CA GLY A 334 -10.94 16.72 7.35
C GLY A 334 -10.77 15.20 7.35
N GLY A 335 -11.69 14.49 8.00
CA GLY A 335 -11.67 13.04 8.16
C GLY A 335 -10.90 12.56 9.40
N GLY A 336 -10.57 11.26 9.43
CA GLY A 336 -9.80 10.64 10.50
C GLY A 336 -8.88 9.52 10.00
N SER A 337 -7.92 9.08 10.82
CA SER A 337 -6.87 8.11 10.53
C SER A 337 -7.32 6.75 9.97
N SER A 338 -8.60 6.39 10.14
CA SER A 338 -9.22 5.20 9.54
C SER A 338 -9.85 5.43 8.16
N ASP A 339 -9.86 6.68 7.68
CA ASP A 339 -10.48 7.12 6.43
C ASP A 339 -9.51 6.93 5.25
N PHE A 340 -10.04 6.44 4.11
CA PHE A 340 -9.24 6.22 2.90
C PHE A 340 -8.64 7.52 2.34
N LEU A 341 -9.29 8.67 2.56
CA LEU A 341 -8.84 9.97 2.08
C LEU A 341 -7.84 10.63 3.04
N TRP A 342 -7.73 10.14 4.28
CA TRP A 342 -6.97 10.79 5.36
C TRP A 342 -5.54 11.16 4.97
N GLN A 343 -4.80 10.21 4.39
CA GLN A 343 -3.41 10.44 4.01
C GLN A 343 -3.28 11.49 2.90
N LEU A 344 -4.26 11.58 2.00
CA LEU A 344 -4.29 12.58 0.93
C LEU A 344 -4.60 13.96 1.49
N SER A 345 -5.65 14.09 2.31
CA SER A 345 -5.99 15.34 3.01
C SER A 345 -4.84 15.82 3.90
N LYS A 346 -4.18 14.89 4.60
CA LYS A 346 -3.03 15.20 5.45
C LYS A 346 -1.86 15.73 4.63
N SER A 347 -1.54 15.09 3.50
CA SER A 347 -0.50 15.56 2.58
C SER A 347 -0.78 16.98 2.06
N CYS A 348 -2.03 17.27 1.66
CA CYS A 348 -2.41 18.60 1.20
C CYS A 348 -2.29 19.66 2.32
N THR A 349 -2.71 19.34 3.54
CA THR A 349 -2.54 20.24 4.71
C THR A 349 -1.09 20.43 5.13
N ASP A 350 -0.23 19.41 5.01
CA ASP A 350 1.20 19.54 5.27
C ASP A 350 1.90 20.44 4.26
N MET A 351 1.49 20.37 2.99
CA MET A 351 1.99 21.26 1.94
C MET A 351 1.53 22.71 2.15
N ALA A 352 0.29 22.92 2.58
CA ALA A 352 -0.21 24.24 2.94
C ALA A 352 0.55 24.83 4.14
N ASP A 353 0.78 24.04 5.19
CA ASP A 353 1.57 24.45 6.36
C ASP A 353 2.99 24.84 5.94
N LYS A 354 3.64 24.02 5.09
CA LYS A 354 4.96 24.35 4.51
C LYS A 354 4.95 25.65 3.70
N ALA A 355 3.98 25.84 2.82
CA ALA A 355 3.88 27.02 1.96
C ALA A 355 3.63 28.30 2.77
N LEU A 356 2.73 28.25 3.75
CA LEU A 356 2.45 29.38 4.65
C LEU A 356 3.69 29.75 5.45
N ARG A 357 4.39 28.76 5.99
CA ARG A 357 5.64 29.00 6.73
C ARG A 357 6.73 29.54 5.80
N TRP A 358 6.79 29.05 4.57
CA TRP A 358 7.68 29.66 3.58
C TRP A 358 7.39 31.15 3.36
N GLN A 359 6.11 31.52 3.38
CA GLN A 359 5.62 32.89 3.28
C GLN A 359 5.61 33.65 4.62
N GLY A 360 6.19 33.09 5.69
CA GLY A 360 6.50 33.82 6.90
C GLY A 360 5.64 33.56 8.13
N TYR A 361 4.63 32.70 8.02
CA TYR A 361 3.79 32.34 9.16
C TYR A 361 4.58 31.51 10.17
N THR A 362 4.50 31.87 11.45
CA THR A 362 5.12 31.15 12.57
C THR A 362 4.12 30.23 13.28
N ASP A 363 4.57 29.47 14.29
CA ASP A 363 3.67 28.65 15.12
C ASP A 363 2.61 29.46 15.86
N ALA A 364 2.90 30.73 16.16
CA ALA A 364 1.95 31.64 16.78
C ALA A 364 0.85 32.10 15.80
N ASP A 365 1.13 32.03 14.50
CA ASP A 365 0.27 32.53 13.42
C ASP A 365 -0.55 31.41 12.77
N ILE A 366 -0.28 30.13 13.08
CA ILE A 366 -0.96 28.97 12.50
C ILE A 366 -1.68 28.11 13.56
N MET A 367 -2.99 27.98 13.39
CA MET A 367 -3.81 26.98 14.06
C MET A 367 -4.03 25.77 13.13
N TYR A 368 -3.23 24.73 13.30
CA TYR A 368 -3.35 23.48 12.55
C TYR A 368 -4.24 22.49 13.30
N LEU A 369 -5.45 22.26 12.79
CA LEU A 369 -6.43 21.31 13.30
C LEU A 369 -6.40 19.97 12.57
N SER A 370 -6.13 18.88 13.29
CA SER A 370 -6.04 17.52 12.72
C SER A 370 -6.38 16.45 13.77
N GLU A 371 -6.99 15.33 13.38
CA GLU A 371 -7.39 14.27 14.32
C GLU A 371 -6.20 13.72 15.13
N ASN A 372 -5.04 13.56 14.48
CA ASN A 372 -3.81 13.02 15.08
C ASN A 372 -2.95 14.07 15.80
N ASN A 373 -3.44 15.30 15.95
CA ASN A 373 -2.71 16.31 16.72
C ASN A 373 -2.64 15.90 18.20
N PRO A 374 -1.43 15.85 18.81
CA PRO A 374 -1.29 15.46 20.22
C PRO A 374 -1.93 16.45 21.18
N ASP A 375 -2.09 17.72 20.79
CA ASP A 375 -2.80 18.72 21.58
C ASP A 375 -4.32 18.58 21.37
N PRO A 376 -5.11 18.26 22.43
CA PRO A 376 -6.57 18.15 22.33
C PRO A 376 -7.27 19.42 21.81
N ALA A 377 -6.71 20.60 22.06
CA ALA A 377 -7.25 21.88 21.58
C ALA A 377 -7.04 22.07 20.07
N ARG A 378 -6.12 21.29 19.48
CA ARG A 378 -5.81 21.31 18.04
C ARG A 378 -6.36 20.10 17.29
N LYS A 379 -7.32 19.38 17.88
CA LYS A 379 -8.09 18.37 17.15
C LYS A 379 -9.10 19.02 16.21
N ASN A 380 -9.37 18.39 15.07
CA ASN A 380 -10.34 18.81 14.06
C ASN A 380 -11.80 18.62 14.51
N THR A 381 -12.17 19.14 15.69
CA THR A 381 -13.56 19.11 16.19
C THR A 381 -14.30 20.40 15.82
N LEU A 382 -15.63 20.35 15.78
CA LEU A 382 -16.45 21.53 15.51
C LEU A 382 -16.19 22.65 16.54
N ALA A 383 -16.05 22.29 17.82
CA ALA A 383 -15.79 23.24 18.89
C ALA A 383 -14.41 23.91 18.76
N ASN A 384 -13.37 23.14 18.44
CA ASN A 384 -12.03 23.70 18.25
C ASN A 384 -11.97 24.59 17.01
N PHE A 385 -12.66 24.22 15.92
CA PHE A 385 -12.71 25.06 14.73
C PHE A 385 -13.52 26.34 14.97
N GLU A 386 -14.64 26.24 15.71
CA GLU A 386 -15.40 27.42 16.15
C GLU A 386 -14.51 28.38 16.96
N TYR A 387 -13.78 27.85 17.95
CA TYR A 387 -12.84 28.62 18.76
C TYR A 387 -11.73 29.26 17.91
N ALA A 388 -11.17 28.50 16.97
CA ALA A 388 -10.13 28.99 16.06
C ALA A 388 -10.63 30.20 15.25
N VAL A 389 -11.86 30.15 14.72
CA VAL A 389 -12.44 31.22 13.91
C VAL A 389 -12.90 32.40 14.77
N LYS A 390 -13.66 32.16 15.83
CA LYS A 390 -14.36 33.23 16.58
C LYS A 390 -13.54 33.86 17.69
N THR A 391 -12.45 33.23 18.11
CA THR A 391 -11.64 33.70 19.24
C THR A 391 -10.18 33.83 18.82
N TRP A 392 -9.49 32.72 18.58
CA TRP A 392 -8.05 32.75 18.31
C TRP A 392 -7.67 33.56 17.06
N GLY A 393 -8.51 33.48 16.01
CA GLY A 393 -8.27 34.11 14.71
C GLY A 393 -8.19 35.63 14.72
N HIS A 394 -8.65 36.29 15.80
CA HIS A 394 -8.53 37.74 15.98
C HIS A 394 -7.68 38.15 17.19
N GLU A 395 -7.11 37.19 17.92
CA GLU A 395 -6.29 37.48 19.11
C GLU A 395 -5.03 38.27 18.71
N PRO A 396 -4.84 39.49 19.25
CA PRO A 396 -3.69 40.34 18.90
C PRO A 396 -2.36 39.66 19.21
N TYR A 397 -1.39 39.80 18.31
CA TYR A 397 -0.02 39.35 18.54
C TYR A 397 0.89 40.55 18.80
N ALA A 398 1.61 40.54 19.91
CA ALA A 398 2.48 41.65 20.33
C ALA A 398 1.80 43.04 20.32
N GLY A 399 0.48 43.09 20.60
CA GLY A 399 -0.32 44.31 20.60
C GLY A 399 -0.85 44.77 19.23
N THR A 400 -0.53 44.04 18.14
CA THR A 400 -1.02 44.32 16.79
C THR A 400 -2.37 43.63 16.56
N GLU A 401 -3.39 44.39 16.13
CA GLU A 401 -4.68 43.83 15.70
C GLU A 401 -4.52 42.96 14.45
N ILE A 402 -5.29 41.87 14.37
CA ILE A 402 -5.34 41.03 13.18
C ILE A 402 -6.21 41.72 12.12
N ASP A 403 -5.72 41.80 10.89
CA ASP A 403 -6.44 42.33 9.73
C ASP A 403 -6.68 41.29 8.62
N GLU A 404 -6.12 40.08 8.76
CA GLU A 404 -6.30 38.99 7.82
C GLU A 404 -6.35 37.62 8.52
N LEU A 405 -7.37 36.83 8.18
CA LEU A 405 -7.52 35.43 8.58
C LEU A 405 -7.62 34.55 7.33
N LEU A 406 -6.59 33.75 7.08
CA LEU A 406 -6.61 32.70 6.07
C LEU A 406 -7.17 31.41 6.69
N ILE A 407 -8.06 30.72 5.98
CA ILE A 407 -8.61 29.43 6.37
C ILE A 407 -8.41 28.48 5.20
N TYR A 408 -7.65 27.41 5.41
CA TYR A 408 -7.54 26.31 4.47
C TYR A 408 -8.18 25.06 5.06
N MET A 409 -9.07 24.43 4.31
CA MET A 409 -9.69 23.18 4.71
C MET A 409 -9.74 22.20 3.53
N THR A 410 -9.43 20.94 3.81
CA THR A 410 -9.46 19.88 2.80
C THR A 410 -9.83 18.52 3.39
N GLY A 411 -10.50 17.70 2.59
CA GLY A 411 -11.00 16.38 2.99
C GLY A 411 -12.30 16.04 2.28
N HIS A 412 -13.21 15.34 2.97
CA HIS A 412 -14.52 15.02 2.42
C HIS A 412 -15.45 16.22 2.43
N GLY A 413 -16.11 16.44 1.31
CA GLY A 413 -17.14 17.44 1.14
C GLY A 413 -18.40 16.83 0.55
N ASP A 414 -19.54 17.44 0.87
CA ASP A 414 -20.82 17.21 0.21
C ASP A 414 -21.45 18.59 -0.04
N ILE A 415 -22.58 18.64 -0.74
CA ILE A 415 -23.29 19.87 -1.04
C ILE A 415 -23.61 20.61 0.27
N GLY A 416 -22.98 21.77 0.47
CA GLY A 416 -23.15 22.64 1.63
C GLY A 416 -22.55 22.11 2.94
N THR A 417 -21.78 21.01 2.92
CA THR A 417 -21.14 20.47 4.12
C THR A 417 -19.68 20.04 3.93
N PHE A 418 -18.94 20.00 5.04
CA PHE A 418 -17.57 19.53 5.14
C PHE A 418 -17.44 18.56 6.32
N THR A 419 -16.88 17.38 6.09
CA THR A 419 -16.67 16.38 7.16
C THR A 419 -15.36 16.69 7.88
N LEU A 420 -15.48 17.18 9.12
CA LEU A 420 -14.33 17.47 9.97
C LEU A 420 -13.68 16.18 10.47
N ASN A 421 -14.49 15.24 10.98
CA ASN A 421 -14.06 13.94 11.48
C ASN A 421 -15.26 12.97 11.52
N ASN A 422 -15.05 11.75 12.03
CA ASN A 422 -16.08 10.69 12.11
C ASN A 422 -17.36 11.08 12.89
N SER A 423 -17.37 12.18 13.63
CA SER A 423 -18.49 12.62 14.46
C SER A 423 -18.88 14.09 14.23
N GLY A 424 -18.23 14.80 13.30
CA GLY A 424 -18.39 16.24 13.12
C GLY A 424 -18.54 16.62 11.66
N ILE A 425 -19.68 17.22 11.32
CA ILE A 425 -19.95 17.80 10.01
C ILE A 425 -20.15 19.31 10.19
N LEU A 426 -19.41 20.11 9.43
CA LEU A 426 -19.57 21.56 9.36
C LEU A 426 -20.49 21.91 8.19
N SER A 427 -21.56 22.66 8.44
CA SER A 427 -22.36 23.23 7.36
C SER A 427 -21.82 24.59 6.91
N ALA A 428 -22.01 24.94 5.63
CA ALA A 428 -21.69 26.25 5.11
C ALA A 428 -22.43 27.38 5.86
N GLY A 429 -23.67 27.14 6.29
CA GLY A 429 -24.44 28.11 7.10
C GLY A 429 -23.85 28.33 8.49
N THR A 430 -23.36 27.27 9.14
CA THR A 430 -22.65 27.36 10.43
C THR A 430 -21.37 28.18 10.28
N LEU A 431 -20.53 27.86 9.29
CA LEU A 431 -19.31 28.61 9.03
C LEU A 431 -19.62 30.07 8.70
N LYS A 432 -20.67 30.35 7.90
CA LYS A 432 -21.13 31.71 7.62
C LYS A 432 -21.43 32.48 8.91
N SER A 433 -22.16 31.88 9.83
CA SER A 433 -22.52 32.51 11.11
C SER A 433 -21.28 32.85 11.94
N TRP A 434 -20.26 31.98 11.95
CA TRP A 434 -19.00 32.24 12.63
C TRP A 434 -18.24 33.41 11.99
N LEU A 435 -18.11 33.41 10.66
CA LEU A 435 -17.43 34.47 9.94
C LEU A 435 -18.17 35.81 10.02
N ASP A 436 -19.50 35.80 10.00
CA ASP A 436 -20.32 37.02 10.18
C ASP A 436 -20.10 37.57 11.60
N THR A 437 -20.11 36.71 12.62
CA THR A 437 -19.82 37.13 14.01
C THR A 437 -18.43 37.74 14.16
N LEU A 438 -17.42 37.12 13.55
CA LEU A 438 -16.06 37.62 13.54
C LEU A 438 -15.98 39.02 12.90
N GLN A 439 -16.52 39.17 11.68
CA GLN A 439 -16.37 40.40 10.90
C GLN A 439 -17.34 41.51 11.32
N ILE A 440 -18.41 41.21 12.08
CA ILE A 440 -19.22 42.22 12.78
C ILE A 440 -18.41 42.86 13.92
N ASN A 441 -17.69 42.06 14.70
CA ASN A 441 -16.93 42.56 15.85
C ASN A 441 -15.56 43.13 15.44
N TYR A 442 -14.98 42.62 14.35
CA TYR A 442 -13.67 43.00 13.83
C TYR A 442 -13.76 43.30 12.33
N PRO A 443 -14.36 44.43 11.94
CA PRO A 443 -14.71 44.72 10.54
C PRO A 443 -13.51 44.94 9.62
N LYS A 444 -12.31 45.12 10.17
CA LYS A 444 -11.06 45.22 9.39
C LYS A 444 -10.55 43.85 8.92
N ILE A 445 -10.98 42.75 9.55
CA ILE A 445 -10.49 41.41 9.21
C ILE A 445 -11.02 41.01 7.83
N ARG A 446 -10.08 40.82 6.91
CA ARG A 446 -10.30 40.12 5.65
C ARG A 446 -10.19 38.61 5.88
N VAL A 447 -11.13 37.86 5.30
CA VAL A 447 -11.11 36.39 5.35
C VAL A 447 -10.78 35.85 3.97
N ILE A 448 -9.77 34.98 3.90
CA ILE A 448 -9.43 34.20 2.71
C ILE A 448 -9.75 32.74 3.02
N LEU A 449 -10.78 32.17 2.40
CA LEU A 449 -11.12 30.77 2.52
C LEU A 449 -10.66 30.01 1.28
N ILE A 450 -9.83 28.98 1.46
CA ILE A 450 -9.43 28.03 0.44
C ILE A 450 -10.01 26.67 0.83
N TYR A 451 -10.89 26.11 0.00
CA TYR A 451 -11.60 24.88 0.28
C TYR A 451 -11.36 23.84 -0.81
N ASP A 452 -10.57 22.80 -0.50
CA ASP A 452 -10.33 21.69 -1.42
C ASP A 452 -11.09 20.42 -0.99
N ALA A 453 -12.27 20.20 -1.58
CA ALA A 453 -13.10 19.01 -1.38
C ALA A 453 -14.17 18.87 -2.46
N CYS A 454 -14.85 17.72 -2.51
CA CYS A 454 -16.02 17.51 -3.36
C CYS A 454 -17.11 18.54 -3.06
N TYR A 455 -17.76 19.03 -4.11
CA TYR A 455 -18.85 20.02 -4.05
C TYR A 455 -18.47 21.33 -3.35
N SER A 456 -17.17 21.63 -3.24
CA SER A 456 -16.67 22.78 -2.48
C SER A 456 -17.24 24.11 -2.95
N GLY A 457 -17.53 24.27 -4.25
CA GLY A 457 -18.19 25.44 -4.83
C GLY A 457 -19.58 25.74 -4.24
N SER A 458 -20.23 24.78 -3.58
CA SER A 458 -21.51 24.99 -2.89
C SER A 458 -21.41 25.97 -1.71
N PHE A 459 -20.20 26.15 -1.15
CA PHE A 459 -19.94 27.12 -0.08
C PHE A 459 -19.84 28.55 -0.62
N ALA A 460 -19.36 28.74 -1.86
CA ALA A 460 -19.03 30.06 -2.40
C ALA A 460 -20.22 31.04 -2.35
N ASN A 461 -21.40 30.57 -2.75
CA ASN A 461 -22.63 31.39 -2.74
C ASN A 461 -23.14 31.65 -1.32
N ILE A 462 -22.99 30.69 -0.40
CA ILE A 462 -23.52 30.79 0.96
C ILE A 462 -22.66 31.75 1.80
N LEU A 463 -21.33 31.65 1.65
CA LEU A 463 -20.40 32.42 2.48
C LEU A 463 -20.21 33.87 2.00
N GLY A 464 -20.51 34.15 0.72
CA GLY A 464 -20.44 35.49 0.16
C GLY A 464 -21.20 36.51 1.02
N ASN A 465 -20.57 37.66 1.26
CA ASN A 465 -21.19 38.75 2.02
C ASN A 465 -20.62 40.10 1.55
N ILE A 466 -21.45 40.94 0.94
CA ILE A 466 -21.01 42.25 0.41
C ILE A 466 -20.62 43.26 1.50
N ALA A 467 -21.04 43.04 2.75
CA ALA A 467 -20.70 43.90 3.87
C ALA A 467 -19.32 43.59 4.48
N HIS A 468 -18.70 42.46 4.08
CA HIS A 468 -17.47 41.96 4.68
C HIS A 468 -16.46 41.54 3.61
N GLN A 469 -15.18 41.68 3.91
CA GLN A 469 -14.13 41.28 2.98
C GLN A 469 -13.93 39.77 3.04
N ARG A 470 -14.53 39.03 2.09
CA ARG A 470 -14.35 37.58 1.93
C ARG A 470 -13.87 37.24 0.54
N ILE A 471 -12.87 36.38 0.48
CA ILE A 471 -12.39 35.74 -0.73
C ILE A 471 -12.57 34.23 -0.52
N ILE A 472 -13.23 33.57 -1.46
CA ILE A 472 -13.55 32.15 -1.38
C ILE A 472 -13.00 31.47 -2.62
N ILE A 473 -12.05 30.57 -2.43
CA ILE A 473 -11.44 29.74 -3.46
C ILE A 473 -11.86 28.30 -3.18
N THR A 474 -12.40 27.62 -4.20
CA THR A 474 -12.83 26.23 -4.09
C THR A 474 -12.18 25.40 -5.20
N SER A 475 -11.89 24.14 -4.92
CA SER A 475 -11.23 23.25 -5.89
C SER A 475 -12.17 22.69 -6.97
N ALA A 476 -13.48 22.70 -6.71
CA ALA A 476 -14.51 22.19 -7.60
C ALA A 476 -15.76 23.09 -7.59
N GLY A 477 -16.59 22.95 -8.62
CA GLY A 477 -17.91 23.58 -8.71
C GLY A 477 -18.90 23.04 -7.67
N PRO A 478 -20.09 23.67 -7.54
CA PRO A 478 -21.08 23.29 -6.53
C PRO A 478 -21.69 21.89 -6.72
N ASP A 479 -21.58 21.33 -7.92
CA ASP A 479 -22.12 20.05 -8.36
C ASP A 479 -21.05 19.07 -8.86
N GLN A 480 -19.76 19.37 -8.59
CA GLN A 480 -18.63 18.58 -9.07
C GLN A 480 -17.88 17.89 -7.93
N VAL A 481 -17.38 16.69 -8.23
CA VAL A 481 -16.46 15.94 -7.35
C VAL A 481 -15.05 16.51 -7.50
N ALA A 482 -14.31 16.61 -6.41
CA ALA A 482 -12.90 16.96 -6.43
C ALA A 482 -12.05 15.68 -6.50
N LEU A 483 -10.97 15.73 -7.27
CA LEU A 483 -10.04 14.63 -7.47
C LEU A 483 -8.89 14.71 -6.47
N PHE A 484 -8.59 13.57 -5.85
CA PHE A 484 -7.47 13.37 -4.94
C PHE A 484 -6.74 12.08 -5.34
N GLY A 485 -5.50 12.19 -5.80
CA GLY A 485 -4.65 11.06 -6.20
C GLY A 485 -3.17 11.30 -5.94
N ASP A 486 -2.35 10.25 -6.09
CA ASP A 486 -0.88 10.27 -5.93
C ASP A 486 -0.40 11.08 -4.71
N SER A 487 -0.80 10.66 -3.50
CA SER A 487 -0.43 11.35 -2.25
C SER A 487 -0.78 12.86 -2.23
N GLY A 488 -1.85 13.28 -2.91
CA GLY A 488 -2.33 14.66 -2.97
C GLY A 488 -1.76 15.47 -4.13
N LYS A 489 -0.83 14.91 -4.92
CA LYS A 489 -0.23 15.56 -6.09
C LYS A 489 -1.22 15.75 -7.24
N VAL A 490 -2.21 14.86 -7.34
CA VAL A 490 -3.35 15.03 -8.25
C VAL A 490 -4.49 15.65 -7.44
N SER A 491 -4.43 16.97 -7.25
CA SER A 491 -5.46 17.80 -6.59
C SER A 491 -5.31 19.27 -7.03
N PHE A 492 -6.27 20.13 -6.65
CA PHE A 492 -6.09 21.59 -6.76
C PHE A 492 -5.01 22.10 -5.82
N SER A 493 -4.95 21.52 -4.61
CA SER A 493 -4.05 21.97 -3.55
C SER A 493 -2.56 21.89 -3.94
N ALA A 494 -2.16 20.85 -4.69
CA ALA A 494 -0.76 20.67 -5.10
C ALA A 494 -0.17 21.85 -5.87
N PRO A 495 -0.68 22.16 -7.07
CA PRO A 495 -0.15 23.28 -7.84
C PRO A 495 -0.38 24.63 -7.14
N PHE A 496 -1.50 24.79 -6.43
CA PHE A 496 -1.81 26.04 -5.72
C PHE A 496 -0.79 26.34 -4.61
N TRP A 497 -0.58 25.42 -3.67
CA TRP A 497 0.32 25.66 -2.54
C TRP A 497 1.79 25.68 -2.96
N ASN A 498 2.16 24.97 -4.02
CA ASN A 498 3.48 25.09 -4.62
C ASN A 498 3.70 26.51 -5.18
N ALA A 499 2.73 27.08 -5.89
CA ALA A 499 2.79 28.45 -6.37
C ALA A 499 2.86 29.49 -5.21
N VAL A 500 2.04 29.30 -4.16
CA VAL A 500 2.11 30.12 -2.94
C VAL A 500 3.49 30.06 -2.30
N MET A 501 4.11 28.88 -2.22
CA MET A 501 5.47 28.73 -1.70
C MET A 501 6.50 29.51 -2.54
N VAL A 502 6.31 29.58 -3.87
CA VAL A 502 7.24 30.27 -4.77
C VAL A 502 7.08 31.79 -4.72
N HIS A 503 5.86 32.32 -4.72
CA HIS A 503 5.63 33.76 -4.86
C HIS A 503 4.57 34.38 -3.95
N GLY A 504 3.72 33.59 -3.30
CA GLY A 504 2.71 34.09 -2.36
C GLY A 504 1.52 34.84 -2.99
N MET A 505 1.61 35.30 -4.24
CA MET A 505 0.50 35.98 -4.95
C MET A 505 -0.72 35.06 -5.09
N LEU A 506 -1.87 35.46 -4.54
CA LEU A 506 -3.07 34.64 -4.47
C LEU A 506 -3.65 34.34 -5.85
N ARG A 507 -3.83 35.37 -6.68
CA ARG A 507 -4.42 35.23 -8.01
C ARG A 507 -3.53 34.41 -8.95
N GLU A 508 -2.24 34.73 -8.99
CA GLU A 508 -1.27 33.98 -9.80
C GLU A 508 -1.23 32.50 -9.37
N SER A 509 -1.35 32.19 -8.07
CA SER A 509 -1.37 30.81 -7.56
C SER A 509 -2.63 30.06 -8.00
N TYR A 510 -3.78 30.74 -7.99
CA TYR A 510 -5.04 30.18 -8.50
C TYR A 510 -4.98 29.90 -10.00
N ASP A 511 -4.48 30.86 -10.79
CA ASP A 511 -4.39 30.73 -12.24
C ASP A 511 -3.38 29.62 -12.63
N GLN A 512 -2.28 29.47 -11.89
CA GLN A 512 -1.33 28.37 -12.07
C GLN A 512 -1.98 27.01 -11.75
N ALA A 513 -2.72 26.91 -10.65
CA ALA A 513 -3.47 25.70 -10.31
C ALA A 513 -4.47 25.33 -11.41
N LEU A 514 -5.23 26.31 -11.91
CA LEU A 514 -6.16 26.10 -13.01
C LEU A 514 -5.46 25.55 -14.26
N LYS A 515 -4.31 26.13 -14.62
CA LYS A 515 -3.51 25.69 -15.77
C LYS A 515 -3.01 24.25 -15.61
N GLU A 516 -2.38 23.92 -14.49
CA GLU A 516 -1.86 22.57 -14.25
C GLU A 516 -2.98 21.52 -14.19
N MET A 517 -4.15 21.88 -13.64
CA MET A 517 -5.32 21.00 -13.66
C MET A 517 -5.85 20.75 -15.08
N MET A 518 -5.81 21.76 -15.97
CA MET A 518 -6.13 21.59 -17.39
C MET A 518 -5.12 20.69 -18.09
N ASP A 519 -3.82 20.87 -17.82
CA ASP A 519 -2.75 20.03 -18.37
C ASP A 519 -2.89 18.56 -17.91
N MET A 520 -3.33 18.35 -16.66
CA MET A 520 -3.69 17.04 -16.10
C MET A 520 -5.04 16.48 -16.57
N LYS A 521 -5.81 17.25 -17.38
CA LYS A 521 -7.15 16.89 -17.86
C LYS A 521 -8.14 16.56 -16.74
N LEU A 522 -8.05 17.27 -15.60
CA LEU A 522 -8.99 17.07 -14.49
C LEU A 522 -10.38 17.60 -14.84
N VAL A 523 -11.42 16.82 -14.54
CA VAL A 523 -12.83 17.15 -14.83
C VAL A 523 -13.50 17.85 -13.64
N GLN A 524 -12.85 18.88 -13.10
CA GLN A 524 -13.39 19.73 -12.04
C GLN A 524 -13.05 21.20 -12.35
N THR A 525 -13.91 22.12 -11.90
CA THR A 525 -13.78 23.55 -12.17
C THR A 525 -13.57 24.29 -10.85
N PRO A 526 -12.34 24.72 -10.53
CA PRO A 526 -12.11 25.61 -9.41
C PRO A 526 -12.94 26.89 -9.53
N VAL A 527 -13.37 27.44 -8.39
CA VAL A 527 -14.13 28.69 -8.33
C VAL A 527 -13.39 29.67 -7.44
N ILE A 528 -13.28 30.91 -7.89
CA ILE A 528 -12.88 32.05 -7.07
C ILE A 528 -14.04 33.04 -7.01
N ALA A 529 -14.45 33.41 -5.80
CA ALA A 529 -15.59 34.29 -5.53
C ALA A 529 -15.29 35.30 -4.42
N GLY A 530 -16.05 36.39 -4.40
CA GLY A 530 -15.90 37.47 -3.41
C GLY A 530 -15.22 38.71 -3.99
N MET A 531 -14.34 39.33 -3.20
CA MET A 531 -13.61 40.54 -3.63
C MET A 531 -12.56 40.26 -4.72
N PRO A 532 -12.15 41.28 -5.50
CA PRO A 532 -11.00 41.17 -6.40
C PRO A 532 -9.73 40.77 -5.65
N VAL A 533 -8.87 39.99 -6.31
CA VAL A 533 -7.68 39.35 -5.69
C VAL A 533 -6.37 39.67 -6.40
N ASP A 534 -6.39 40.56 -7.39
CA ASP A 534 -5.32 40.66 -8.40
C ASP A 534 -3.94 41.04 -7.81
N ASP A 535 -3.92 41.74 -6.67
CA ASP A 535 -2.69 42.15 -5.96
C ASP A 535 -2.57 41.58 -4.54
N LEU A 536 -3.34 40.54 -4.18
CA LEU A 536 -3.33 40.00 -2.82
C LEU A 536 -2.20 38.99 -2.62
N GLU A 537 -1.42 39.16 -1.55
CA GLU A 537 -0.33 38.27 -1.13
C GLU A 537 -0.74 37.42 0.07
N ILE A 538 -0.43 36.12 0.01
CA ILE A 538 -0.38 35.24 1.17
C ILE A 538 0.98 35.43 1.85
N GLY A 539 0.96 35.77 3.14
CA GLY A 539 2.16 36.04 3.93
C GLY A 539 2.93 37.25 3.41
N TRP A 540 4.23 37.10 3.17
CA TRP A 540 5.10 38.20 2.69
C TRP A 540 4.97 38.53 1.20
N GLY A 541 4.30 37.69 0.41
CA GLY A 541 4.42 37.78 -1.06
C GLY A 541 5.85 37.56 -1.52
N ARG A 542 6.63 36.77 -0.76
CA ARG A 542 8.03 36.54 -1.05
C ARG A 542 8.12 35.80 -2.36
N ARG A 543 8.57 36.52 -3.39
CA ARG A 543 8.99 35.95 -4.65
C ARG A 543 10.39 35.38 -4.46
N GLN A 544 10.52 34.05 -4.52
CA GLN A 544 11.82 33.46 -4.80
C GLN A 544 12.32 34.06 -6.12
N GLY A 545 13.61 34.38 -6.22
CA GLY A 545 14.20 35.10 -7.33
C GLY A 545 14.02 34.40 -8.67
N SER A 546 12.84 34.54 -9.27
CA SER A 546 12.43 34.18 -10.61
C SER A 546 10.97 34.62 -10.79
N SER A 547 10.71 35.93 -10.69
CA SER A 547 9.42 36.49 -11.12
C SER A 547 9.32 36.31 -12.64
N LEU A 548 8.39 35.45 -13.07
CA LEU A 548 8.04 35.13 -14.46
C LEU A 548 9.16 34.48 -15.29
N ILE A 549 9.43 33.19 -15.07
CA ILE A 549 9.99 32.35 -16.14
C ILE A 549 8.83 31.97 -17.07
N GLY A 550 8.59 32.80 -18.08
CA GLY A 550 7.89 32.32 -19.26
C GLY A 550 8.77 31.27 -19.92
N ILE A 551 8.36 30.00 -19.92
CA ILE A 551 8.90 29.03 -20.88
C ILE A 551 8.45 29.51 -22.25
N GLY A 552 9.30 30.30 -22.89
CA GLY A 552 9.11 30.71 -24.27
C GLY A 552 9.14 29.47 -25.14
N THR A 553 7.97 29.11 -25.66
CA THR A 553 7.69 28.07 -26.67
C THR A 553 7.86 26.62 -26.23
N LYS A 554 6.77 25.85 -26.38
CA LYS A 554 6.75 24.38 -26.45
C LYS A 554 7.80 23.99 -27.51
N PHE A 555 8.85 23.26 -27.12
CA PHE A 555 9.68 22.58 -28.11
C PHE A 555 8.76 21.67 -28.93
N PRO A 556 8.92 21.58 -30.27
CA PRO A 556 8.26 20.51 -31.00
C PRO A 556 8.62 19.16 -30.38
N ASP A 557 7.68 18.22 -30.38
CA ASP A 557 7.90 16.88 -29.83
C ASP A 557 9.23 16.31 -30.37
N MET A 558 10.15 16.00 -29.46
CA MET A 558 11.45 15.42 -29.79
C MET A 558 11.60 14.11 -29.04
N ASN A 559 11.90 13.05 -29.79
CA ASN A 559 12.30 11.76 -29.22
C ASN A 559 13.77 11.86 -28.82
N LEU A 560 14.04 11.93 -27.52
CA LEU A 560 15.39 11.87 -26.95
C LEU A 560 15.69 10.45 -26.47
N ASN A 561 16.87 9.93 -26.76
CA ASN A 561 17.39 8.65 -26.27
C ASN A 561 18.43 8.87 -25.14
N CYS A 562 18.96 7.78 -24.57
CA CYS A 562 19.81 7.81 -23.37
C CYS A 562 21.15 8.57 -23.53
N ASP A 563 21.55 8.90 -24.75
CA ASP A 563 22.80 9.62 -25.06
C ASP A 563 22.55 11.05 -25.58
N ASP A 564 21.29 11.49 -25.69
CA ASP A 564 20.95 12.81 -26.21
C ASP A 564 21.03 13.90 -25.13
N SER A 565 21.54 15.07 -25.50
CA SER A 565 21.52 16.28 -24.65
C SER A 565 20.60 17.35 -25.25
N ALA A 566 19.62 17.83 -24.50
CA ALA A 566 18.83 19.01 -24.86
C ALA A 566 19.46 20.27 -24.24
N THR A 567 19.70 21.31 -25.07
CA THR A 567 20.15 22.62 -24.58
C THR A 567 18.93 23.52 -24.38
N VAL A 568 18.62 23.85 -23.13
CA VAL A 568 17.58 24.82 -22.78
C VAL A 568 18.16 26.22 -22.88
N TRP A 569 17.58 27.06 -23.74
CA TRP A 569 17.94 28.47 -23.86
C TRP A 569 17.00 29.30 -22.99
N VAL A 570 17.56 30.02 -22.03
CA VAL A 570 16.83 31.02 -21.25
C VAL A 570 17.28 32.40 -21.74
N SER A 571 16.34 33.26 -22.10
CA SER A 571 16.61 34.61 -22.58
C SER A 571 15.89 35.65 -21.71
N ASN A 572 16.36 36.91 -21.76
CA ASN A 572 15.76 38.06 -21.06
C ASN A 572 15.85 38.06 -19.52
N PHE A 573 17.05 37.87 -18.96
CA PHE A 573 17.28 38.18 -17.54
C PHE A 573 17.22 39.70 -17.34
N ARG A 574 16.12 40.22 -16.78
CA ARG A 574 16.00 41.64 -16.46
C ARG A 574 15.69 41.88 -14.99
N ASP A 575 16.29 42.89 -14.38
CA ASP A 575 15.90 43.34 -13.04
C ASP A 575 14.53 44.06 -13.06
N ALA A 576 14.04 44.44 -11.87
CA ALA A 576 12.79 45.20 -11.73
C ALA A 576 12.81 46.57 -12.44
N GLY A 577 13.99 47.06 -12.86
CA GLY A 577 14.19 48.26 -13.67
C GLY A 577 14.32 47.99 -15.17
N GLY A 578 14.29 46.72 -15.60
CA GLY A 578 14.42 46.32 -17.01
C GLY A 578 15.85 46.13 -17.52
N ASN A 579 16.88 46.20 -16.65
CA ASN A 579 18.29 46.06 -17.04
C ASN A 579 18.70 44.59 -17.19
N ASP A 580 19.55 44.29 -18.19
CA ASP A 580 20.08 42.94 -18.40
C ASP A 580 20.96 42.49 -17.21
N CYS A 581 20.64 41.33 -16.63
CA CYS A 581 21.30 40.75 -15.46
C CYS A 581 21.91 39.37 -15.75
N SER A 582 22.05 38.99 -17.02
CA SER A 582 22.56 37.67 -17.44
C SER A 582 23.90 37.28 -16.82
N ASP A 583 24.79 38.25 -16.57
CA ASP A 583 26.11 38.02 -15.95
C ASP A 583 26.07 37.73 -14.44
N SER A 584 24.92 37.91 -13.78
CA SER A 584 24.74 37.67 -12.34
C SER A 584 24.17 36.28 -12.01
N VAL A 585 23.87 35.47 -13.04
CA VAL A 585 23.27 34.14 -12.87
C VAL A 585 24.33 33.16 -12.37
N GLN A 586 24.25 32.77 -11.11
CA GLN A 586 25.05 31.69 -10.55
C GLN A 586 24.12 30.52 -10.20
N ASN A 587 24.24 29.44 -10.98
CA ASN A 587 23.50 28.17 -10.89
C ASN A 587 22.09 28.17 -11.50
N VAL A 588 21.94 27.43 -12.59
CA VAL A 588 20.64 27.09 -13.21
C VAL A 588 20.29 25.66 -12.83
N TYR A 589 19.15 25.46 -12.16
CA TYR A 589 18.63 24.14 -11.82
C TYR A 589 17.47 23.80 -12.75
N VAL A 590 17.54 22.64 -13.41
CA VAL A 590 16.48 22.09 -14.26
C VAL A 590 15.93 20.86 -13.55
N SER A 591 14.64 20.87 -13.20
CA SER A 591 13.95 19.68 -12.68
C SER A 591 13.36 18.91 -13.85
N VAL A 592 13.78 17.65 -14.02
CA VAL A 592 13.21 16.72 -15.00
C VAL A 592 12.33 15.75 -14.22
N HIS A 593 11.03 15.78 -14.49
CA HIS A 593 10.07 14.88 -13.86
C HIS A 593 9.90 13.64 -14.72
N TYR A 594 10.24 12.47 -14.16
CA TYR A 594 9.90 11.17 -14.74
C TYR A 594 8.52 10.76 -14.26
N PHE A 595 7.62 10.40 -15.18
CA PHE A 595 6.33 9.80 -14.82
C PHE A 595 6.49 8.28 -14.67
N ASP A 596 6.27 7.81 -13.44
CA ASP A 596 5.94 6.43 -13.06
C ASP A 596 6.92 5.29 -13.45
N GLY A 597 8.22 5.56 -13.52
CA GLY A 597 9.25 4.50 -13.61
C GLY A 597 9.14 3.57 -14.83
N LYS A 598 8.41 3.98 -15.88
CA LYS A 598 8.22 3.22 -17.13
C LYS A 598 8.67 4.01 -18.35
N GLN A 599 9.08 3.27 -19.38
CA GLN A 599 9.54 3.80 -20.66
C GLN A 599 8.37 4.50 -21.39
N MET A 600 8.59 5.72 -21.85
CA MET A 600 7.61 6.58 -22.53
C MET A 600 7.07 5.99 -23.86
N SER A 601 7.69 4.92 -24.36
CA SER A 601 7.21 4.14 -25.52
C SER A 601 5.89 3.39 -25.26
N ASP A 602 5.56 3.12 -24.00
CA ASP A 602 4.44 2.23 -23.66
C ASP A 602 3.11 2.98 -23.44
N ILE A 603 3.11 4.31 -23.55
CA ILE A 603 1.94 5.19 -23.35
C ILE A 603 1.32 5.64 -24.68
N ILE A 604 1.96 5.35 -25.82
CA ILE A 604 1.42 5.68 -27.14
C ILE A 604 0.79 4.43 -27.75
N SER A 605 -0.53 4.27 -27.60
CA SER A 605 -1.29 3.51 -28.59
C SER A 605 -1.46 4.41 -29.82
N GLU A 606 -1.09 3.89 -30.99
CA GLU A 606 -0.80 4.58 -32.27
C GLU A 606 -1.83 5.59 -32.86
N ASN A 607 -2.87 6.04 -32.16
CA ASN A 607 -3.98 6.74 -32.84
C ASN A 607 -4.60 7.99 -32.21
N ASP A 608 -3.99 8.66 -31.22
CA ASP A 608 -4.48 9.98 -30.81
C ASP A 608 -3.42 11.08 -31.04
N HIS A 609 -3.39 11.56 -32.28
CA HIS A 609 -2.86 12.87 -32.60
C HIS A 609 -3.86 13.91 -32.12
N HIS A 610 -3.52 14.66 -31.06
CA HIS A 610 -3.77 16.09 -30.86
C HIS A 610 -3.45 16.42 -29.39
N LEU A 611 -2.31 17.09 -29.16
CA LEU A 611 -1.87 17.65 -27.89
C LEU A 611 -1.79 19.18 -27.96
#